data_AF-A0A7V9D6N7-F1
#
_entry.id   AF-A0A7V9D6N7-F1
#
_cell.length_a   1.000
_cell.length_b   1.000
_cell.length_c   1.000
_cell.angle_alpha   90.00
_cell.angle_beta   90.00
_cell.angle_gamma   90.00
#
_symmetry.space_group_name_H-M   'P 1'
#
loop_
_entity.id
_entity.type
_entity.pdbx_description
1 polymer ?
#
loop_
_entity_poly.entity_id
_entity_poly.type
_entity_poly.pdbx_seq_one_letter_code
_entity_poly.pdbx_strand_id
1 'polypeptide(L)'
;MRRPQAALDERGAVVVIVAIVAVVLFGFVALAVDAARIYAERAELQRTADAAALSGAQAAWQGPDPSGMARRFIEENPTPYHHSPTGADVVSCSVAGCSVEIGVERFELLFAGVLGIEDTSLSASATAELSAGTPGGDKLIPWGIIDCLSPEGGPASCASLSGGQEIALSFGSTEQRGNLVGVGLPAEGSCPDPSGVISGTGYEEFLSGRGLACEIGKGASLTTLSEPAEVVQARTAAALGSRLAGCSSFGQTVSIDDSGFAHVGDLDDPCLVAVPLVADPGPAEPGVAQQVTVTRLALLYLTGTGPVGTVDGSAPLYEGVLLQGLLSAEAGGGEAPCESGDGVCVVKLTE
;
A
#
# COMPACT_ATOMS: atom_id res chain seq x y z
N MET A 1 -96.94 20.10 7.73
CA MET A 1 -95.81 19.74 8.63
C MET A 1 -95.32 18.35 8.26
N ARG A 2 -94.16 18.22 7.60
CA ARG A 2 -93.53 16.94 7.27
C ARG A 2 -92.38 16.75 8.27
N ARG A 3 -92.52 15.83 9.23
CA ARG A 3 -91.44 15.45 10.14
C ARG A 3 -90.45 14.59 9.34
N PRO A 4 -89.17 14.98 9.20
CA PRO A 4 -88.17 14.10 8.61
C PRO A 4 -87.94 12.93 9.57
N GLN A 5 -88.25 11.72 9.12
CA GLN A 5 -87.88 10.49 9.78
C GLN A 5 -86.39 10.27 9.52
N ALA A 6 -85.60 10.23 10.60
CA ALA A 6 -84.19 9.83 10.54
C ALA A 6 -84.13 8.34 10.18
N ALA A 7 -83.84 8.04 8.91
CA ALA A 7 -83.30 6.73 8.55
C ALA A 7 -81.99 6.57 9.32
N LEU A 8 -81.86 5.49 10.09
CA LEU A 8 -80.64 5.17 10.82
C LEU A 8 -79.53 4.94 9.79
N ASP A 9 -78.69 5.96 9.65
CA ASP A 9 -77.76 6.15 8.55
C ASP A 9 -76.47 5.37 8.83
N GLU A 10 -76.38 4.12 8.36
CA GLU A 10 -75.16 3.29 8.42
C GLU A 10 -73.95 3.98 7.77
N ARG A 11 -74.20 4.94 6.86
CA ARG A 11 -73.15 5.76 6.24
C ARG A 11 -72.41 6.61 7.28
N GLY A 12 -73.08 7.01 8.35
CA GLY A 12 -72.46 7.73 9.46
C GLY A 12 -71.41 6.89 10.19
N ALA A 13 -71.69 5.59 10.42
CA ALA A 13 -70.76 4.68 11.09
C ALA A 13 -69.52 4.38 10.22
N VAL A 14 -69.71 4.22 8.90
CA VAL A 14 -68.60 4.00 7.96
C VAL A 14 -67.66 5.20 7.93
N VAL A 15 -68.18 6.43 7.92
CA VAL A 15 -67.36 7.65 7.94
C VAL A 15 -66.48 7.72 9.20
N VAL A 16 -67.01 7.32 10.36
CA VAL A 16 -66.24 7.29 11.62
C VAL A 16 -65.12 6.25 11.55
N ILE A 17 -65.39 5.04 11.05
CA ILE A 17 -64.37 3.99 10.91
C ILE A 17 -63.27 4.42 9.93
N VAL A 18 -63.66 4.98 8.77
CA VAL A 18 -62.70 5.48 7.77
C VAL A 18 -61.84 6.60 8.34
N ALA A 19 -62.42 7.52 9.11
CA ALA A 19 -61.68 8.59 9.76
C ALA A 19 -60.63 8.03 10.76
N ILE A 20 -61.00 7.06 11.58
CA ILE A 20 -60.08 6.42 12.53
C ILE A 20 -58.95 5.68 11.79
N VAL A 21 -59.28 4.89 10.77
CA VAL A 21 -58.27 4.14 9.99
C VAL A 21 -57.34 5.09 9.25
N ALA A 22 -57.85 6.17 8.67
CA ALA A 22 -57.02 7.18 8.00
C ALA A 22 -56.01 7.81 8.97
N VAL A 23 -56.45 8.16 10.19
CA VAL A 23 -55.55 8.68 11.24
C VAL A 23 -54.44 7.67 11.58
N VAL A 24 -54.77 6.39 11.71
CA VAL A 24 -53.78 5.33 11.99
C VAL A 24 -52.79 5.18 10.82
N LEU A 25 -53.27 5.19 9.58
CA LEU A 25 -52.41 5.11 8.39
C LEU A 25 -51.48 6.31 8.27
N PHE A 26 -51.97 7.53 8.53
CA PHE A 26 -51.12 8.72 8.58
C PHE A 26 -50.09 8.63 9.71
N GLY A 27 -50.44 8.05 10.85
CA GLY A 27 -49.48 7.75 11.92
C GLY A 27 -48.34 6.82 11.48
N PHE A 28 -48.62 5.79 10.68
CA PHE A 28 -47.57 4.92 10.13
C PHE A 28 -46.71 5.62 9.08
N VAL A 29 -47.30 6.43 8.20
CA VAL A 29 -46.56 7.22 7.21
C VAL A 29 -45.62 8.21 7.91
N ALA A 30 -46.12 8.90 8.93
CA ALA A 30 -45.35 9.80 9.77
C ALA A 30 -44.11 9.10 10.37
N LEU A 31 -44.29 7.92 10.96
CA LEU A 31 -43.19 7.11 11.51
C LEU A 31 -42.20 6.66 10.43
N ALA A 32 -42.69 6.26 9.25
CA ALA A 32 -41.83 5.86 8.14
C ALA A 32 -40.97 7.02 7.62
N VAL A 33 -41.51 8.25 7.58
CA VAL A 33 -40.77 9.45 7.17
C VAL A 33 -39.66 9.76 8.18
N ASP A 34 -39.96 9.72 9.48
CA ASP A 34 -38.95 9.94 10.51
C ASP A 34 -37.83 8.89 10.46
N ALA A 35 -38.17 7.61 10.24
CA ALA A 35 -37.19 6.55 10.05
C ALA A 35 -36.32 6.79 8.80
N ALA A 36 -36.94 7.14 7.67
CA ALA A 36 -36.21 7.41 6.43
C ALA A 36 -35.20 8.57 6.59
N ARG A 37 -35.59 9.62 7.31
CA ARG A 37 -34.71 10.76 7.63
C ARG A 37 -33.52 10.33 8.49
N ILE A 38 -33.74 9.50 9.51
CA ILE A 38 -32.66 8.96 10.35
C ILE A 38 -31.65 8.16 9.50
N TYR A 39 -32.14 7.28 8.62
CA TYR A 39 -31.26 6.45 7.79
C TYR A 39 -30.48 7.26 6.77
N ALA A 40 -31.12 8.26 6.14
CA ALA A 40 -30.45 9.15 5.20
C ALA A 40 -29.29 9.90 5.88
N GLU A 41 -29.54 10.47 7.07
CA GLU A 41 -28.50 11.21 7.79
C GLU A 41 -27.36 10.30 8.25
N ARG A 42 -27.66 9.10 8.76
CA ARG A 42 -26.62 8.14 9.15
C ARG A 42 -25.70 7.76 7.98
N ALA A 43 -26.23 7.66 6.77
CA ALA A 43 -25.42 7.33 5.59
C ALA A 43 -24.47 8.48 5.21
N GLU A 44 -24.91 9.72 5.35
CA GLU A 44 -24.06 10.90 5.12
C GLU A 44 -22.98 11.02 6.20
N LEU A 45 -23.33 10.83 7.47
CA LEU A 45 -22.35 10.77 8.56
C LEU A 45 -21.32 9.67 8.35
N GLN A 46 -21.73 8.48 7.89
CA GLN A 46 -20.80 7.39 7.61
C GLN A 46 -19.83 7.75 6.49
N ARG A 47 -20.30 8.38 5.41
CA ARG A 47 -19.43 8.82 4.30
C ARG A 47 -18.37 9.80 4.79
N THR A 48 -18.74 10.76 5.64
CA THR A 48 -17.80 11.71 6.23
C THR A 48 -16.83 11.00 7.17
N ALA A 49 -17.31 10.04 7.98
CA ALA A 49 -16.47 9.25 8.88
C ALA A 49 -15.44 8.41 8.10
N ASP A 50 -15.84 7.74 7.01
CA ASP A 50 -14.97 6.94 6.17
C ASP A 50 -13.88 7.80 5.50
N ALA A 51 -14.27 8.96 4.95
CA ALA A 51 -13.33 9.91 4.33
C ALA A 51 -12.34 10.48 5.35
N ALA A 52 -12.81 10.80 6.56
CA ALA A 52 -11.98 11.30 7.66
C ALA A 52 -11.05 10.21 8.23
N ALA A 53 -11.54 8.98 8.38
CA ALA A 53 -10.71 7.87 8.82
C ALA A 53 -9.61 7.56 7.80
N LEU A 54 -9.94 7.50 6.51
CA LEU A 54 -8.97 7.25 5.44
C LEU A 54 -7.94 8.38 5.33
N SER A 55 -8.36 9.65 5.40
CA SER A 55 -7.43 10.78 5.36
C SER A 55 -6.56 10.85 6.60
N GLY A 56 -7.12 10.53 7.78
CA GLY A 56 -6.37 10.40 9.02
C GLY A 56 -5.35 9.27 8.97
N ALA A 57 -5.72 8.11 8.42
CA ALA A 57 -4.79 7.02 8.16
C ALA A 57 -3.72 7.44 7.14
N GLN A 58 -4.08 7.98 5.98
CA GLN A 58 -3.10 8.46 5.00
C GLN A 58 -2.14 9.53 5.56
N ALA A 59 -2.65 10.46 6.37
CA ALA A 59 -1.85 11.46 7.05
C ALA A 59 -0.94 10.86 8.13
N ALA A 60 -1.36 9.77 8.77
CA ALA A 60 -0.51 9.05 9.72
C ALA A 60 0.71 8.41 9.03
N TRP A 61 0.66 8.18 7.70
CA TRP A 61 1.80 7.76 6.89
C TRP A 61 2.67 8.95 6.42
N GLN A 62 2.06 10.10 6.12
CA GLN A 62 2.75 11.24 5.47
C GLN A 62 3.30 12.32 6.43
N GLY A 63 2.86 12.42 7.69
CA GLY A 63 3.40 13.47 8.58
C GLY A 63 2.58 13.83 9.84
N PRO A 64 2.94 14.96 10.50
CA PRO A 64 2.54 15.25 11.88
C PRO A 64 1.18 15.94 11.94
N ASP A 65 0.14 15.14 12.11
CA ASP A 65 -1.16 15.42 12.77
C ASP A 65 -2.29 14.67 12.04
N PRO A 66 -2.31 13.33 12.13
CA PRO A 66 -3.33 12.53 11.46
C PRO A 66 -4.74 12.85 11.99
N SER A 67 -4.84 13.21 13.26
CA SER A 67 -6.12 13.62 13.86
C SER A 67 -6.58 14.97 13.34
N GLY A 68 -5.67 15.93 13.12
CA GLY A 68 -5.99 17.20 12.46
C GLY A 68 -6.39 17.03 11.00
N MET A 69 -5.76 16.10 10.27
CA MET A 69 -6.16 15.79 8.88
C MET A 69 -7.55 15.17 8.83
N ALA A 70 -7.84 14.17 9.67
CA ALA A 70 -9.16 13.59 9.79
C ALA A 70 -10.21 14.68 10.12
N ARG A 71 -9.93 15.59 11.06
CA ARG A 71 -10.82 16.71 11.39
C ARG A 71 -11.05 17.68 10.23
N ARG A 72 -10.03 17.98 9.42
CA ARG A 72 -10.22 18.79 8.20
C ARG A 72 -11.14 18.11 7.19
N PHE A 73 -11.04 16.80 7.04
CA PHE A 73 -11.95 16.07 6.16
C PHE A 73 -13.37 16.02 6.69
N ILE A 74 -13.56 16.07 8.01
CA ILE A 74 -14.88 16.31 8.60
C ILE A 74 -15.39 17.71 8.21
N GLU A 75 -14.56 18.76 8.31
CA GLU A 75 -14.92 20.14 7.92
C GLU A 75 -15.24 20.28 6.42
N GLU A 76 -14.51 19.58 5.56
CA GLU A 76 -14.64 19.64 4.09
C GLU A 76 -15.79 18.77 3.55
N ASN A 77 -16.35 17.87 4.38
CA ASN A 77 -17.46 17.00 4.01
C ASN A 77 -18.67 17.20 4.96
N PRO A 78 -19.29 18.39 4.94
CA PRO A 78 -20.46 18.66 5.77
C PRO A 78 -21.68 17.84 5.31
N THR A 79 -22.50 17.43 6.27
CA THR A 79 -23.84 16.87 6.06
C THR A 79 -24.90 17.97 6.33
N PRO A 80 -26.18 17.73 6.01
CA PRO A 80 -27.28 18.65 6.32
C PRO A 80 -27.46 18.94 7.82
N TYR A 81 -26.99 18.06 8.71
CA TYR A 81 -27.11 18.24 10.16
C TYR A 81 -25.75 18.27 10.89
N HIS A 82 -24.64 18.11 10.18
CA HIS A 82 -23.27 18.23 10.69
C HIS A 82 -22.44 19.12 9.77
N HIS A 83 -22.18 20.36 10.17
CA HIS A 83 -21.54 21.36 9.30
C HIS A 83 -20.08 21.66 9.66
N SER A 84 -19.66 21.22 10.85
CA SER A 84 -18.33 21.48 11.41
C SER A 84 -18.07 20.54 12.58
N PRO A 85 -16.80 20.25 12.91
CA PRO A 85 -16.45 19.43 14.06
C PRO A 85 -17.11 19.91 15.35
N THR A 86 -17.70 18.99 16.10
CA THR A 86 -18.37 19.24 17.37
C THR A 86 -17.72 18.44 18.50
N GLY A 87 -18.15 18.70 19.75
CA GLY A 87 -17.70 17.91 20.90
C GLY A 87 -18.18 16.45 20.90
N ALA A 88 -19.13 16.10 20.02
CA ALA A 88 -19.61 14.74 19.83
C ALA A 88 -18.72 13.93 18.86
N ASP A 89 -17.81 14.58 18.13
CA ASP A 89 -16.92 13.91 17.20
C ASP A 89 -15.67 13.39 17.94
N VAL A 90 -15.42 12.10 17.81
CA VAL A 90 -14.26 11.43 18.41
C VAL A 90 -13.31 11.02 17.31
N VAL A 91 -12.18 11.71 17.22
CA VAL A 91 -11.10 11.38 16.30
C VAL A 91 -9.92 10.84 17.10
N SER A 92 -9.56 9.60 16.83
CA SER A 92 -8.44 8.90 17.45
C SER A 92 -7.58 8.27 16.36
N CYS A 93 -6.59 9.03 15.88
CA CYS A 93 -5.60 8.51 14.95
C CYS A 93 -4.26 8.21 15.63
N SER A 94 -3.62 7.13 15.19
CA SER A 94 -2.30 6.66 15.57
C SER A 94 -1.51 6.27 14.33
N VAL A 95 -0.24 5.90 14.52
CA VAL A 95 0.60 5.36 13.43
C VAL A 95 0.11 4.03 12.87
N ALA A 96 -0.74 3.30 13.60
CA ALA A 96 -1.33 2.03 13.17
C ALA A 96 -2.70 2.20 12.48
N GLY A 97 -3.20 3.43 12.36
CA GLY A 97 -4.52 3.70 11.79
C GLY A 97 -5.26 4.82 12.49
N CYS A 98 -6.40 5.21 11.90
CA CYS A 98 -7.31 6.19 12.42
C CYS A 98 -8.73 5.66 12.60
N SER A 99 -9.27 5.87 13.81
CA SER A 99 -10.68 5.68 14.12
C SER A 99 -11.37 7.04 14.27
N VAL A 100 -12.49 7.21 13.60
CA VAL A 100 -13.30 8.43 13.61
C VAL A 100 -14.75 8.06 13.94
N GLU A 101 -15.34 8.75 14.90
CA GLU A 101 -16.78 8.76 15.17
C GLU A 101 -17.30 10.19 14.99
N ILE A 102 -18.41 10.34 14.26
CA ILE A 102 -19.08 11.61 14.01
C ILE A 102 -20.45 11.56 14.66
N GLY A 103 -20.77 12.58 15.46
CA GLY A 103 -21.99 12.63 16.26
C GLY A 103 -22.87 13.84 15.96
N VAL A 104 -24.18 13.61 15.92
CA VAL A 104 -25.22 14.65 15.92
C VAL A 104 -26.03 14.48 17.19
N GLU A 105 -25.90 15.40 18.14
CA GLU A 105 -26.55 15.31 19.45
C GLU A 105 -28.07 15.48 19.37
N ARG A 106 -28.53 16.34 18.44
CA ARG A 106 -29.93 16.74 18.33
C ARG A 106 -30.41 16.67 16.89
N PHE A 107 -30.99 15.53 16.52
CA PHE A 107 -31.69 15.33 15.26
C PHE A 107 -33.20 15.41 15.49
N GLU A 108 -33.81 16.49 14.98
CA GLU A 108 -35.24 16.75 15.14
C GLU A 108 -36.08 15.79 14.29
N LEU A 109 -37.03 15.11 14.93
CA LEU A 109 -38.01 14.25 14.27
C LEU A 109 -39.24 15.09 13.88
N LEU A 110 -39.80 14.86 12.69
CA LEU A 110 -40.92 15.68 12.20
C LEU A 110 -42.23 15.32 12.88
N PHE A 111 -42.48 14.02 13.09
CA PHE A 111 -43.78 13.54 13.53
C PHE A 111 -43.75 12.82 14.89
N ALA A 112 -42.60 12.26 15.28
CA ALA A 112 -42.42 11.63 16.58
C ALA A 112 -42.61 12.59 17.77
N GLY A 113 -42.53 13.91 17.54
CA GLY A 113 -42.85 14.93 18.54
C GLY A 113 -44.29 14.84 19.08
N VAL A 114 -45.24 14.32 18.29
CA VAL A 114 -46.62 14.05 18.75
C VAL A 114 -46.66 12.98 19.86
N LEU A 115 -45.66 12.09 19.89
CA LEU A 115 -45.49 11.06 20.92
C LEU A 115 -44.59 11.52 22.08
N GLY A 116 -44.18 12.79 22.09
CA GLY A 116 -43.27 13.34 23.10
C GLY A 116 -41.78 13.03 22.86
N ILE A 117 -41.41 12.59 21.65
CA ILE A 117 -40.01 12.37 21.24
C ILE A 117 -39.66 13.47 20.25
N GLU A 118 -39.07 14.55 20.75
CA GLU A 118 -38.77 15.74 19.93
C GLU A 118 -37.48 15.55 19.11
N ASP A 119 -36.51 14.83 19.66
CA ASP A 119 -35.18 14.67 19.10
C ASP A 119 -34.55 13.30 19.44
N THR A 120 -33.54 12.94 18.65
CA THR A 120 -32.67 11.78 18.90
C THR A 120 -31.22 12.14 18.59
N SER A 121 -30.26 11.45 19.23
CA SER A 121 -28.86 11.51 18.82
C SER A 121 -28.58 10.50 17.70
N LEU A 122 -27.70 10.85 16.77
CA LEU A 122 -27.20 9.98 15.71
C LEU A 122 -25.67 9.95 15.77
N SER A 123 -25.07 8.81 15.45
CA SER A 123 -23.63 8.72 15.22
C SER A 123 -23.29 7.70 14.14
N ALA A 124 -22.11 7.86 13.55
CA ALA A 124 -21.49 6.94 12.61
C ALA A 124 -20.00 6.83 12.93
N SER A 125 -19.43 5.64 12.77
CA SER A 125 -18.03 5.36 13.09
C SER A 125 -17.33 4.66 11.93
N ALA A 126 -16.09 5.04 11.67
CA ALA A 126 -15.22 4.42 10.68
C ALA A 126 -13.83 4.22 11.27
N THR A 127 -13.19 3.13 10.88
CA THR A 127 -11.80 2.85 11.25
C THR A 127 -11.04 2.49 9.98
N ALA A 128 -9.96 3.22 9.73
CA ALA A 128 -9.01 2.94 8.67
C ALA A 128 -7.71 2.56 9.34
N GLU A 129 -7.21 1.36 9.07
CA GLU A 129 -5.94 0.92 9.63
C GLU A 129 -4.80 1.28 8.68
N LEU A 130 -3.68 1.67 9.27
CA LEU A 130 -2.42 1.79 8.56
C LEU A 130 -1.58 0.59 8.91
N SER A 131 -1.07 -0.03 7.87
CA SER A 131 -0.47 -1.33 7.93
C SER A 131 0.65 -1.37 6.88
N ALA A 132 1.78 -1.93 7.27
CA ALA A 132 3.09 -1.55 6.71
C ALA A 132 3.36 -2.13 5.31
N GLY A 133 3.51 -1.24 4.31
CA GLY A 133 3.98 -1.55 2.96
C GLY A 133 5.46 -1.21 2.71
N THR A 134 6.20 -2.21 2.22
CA THR A 134 7.43 -2.24 1.39
C THR A 134 8.65 -1.33 1.70
N PRO A 135 9.88 -1.88 1.73
CA PRO A 135 11.05 -1.09 2.10
C PRO A 135 11.63 -0.27 0.93
N GLY A 136 11.15 0.96 0.80
CA GLY A 136 11.88 2.05 0.14
C GLY A 136 12.81 2.70 1.16
N GLY A 137 14.11 2.39 1.11
CA GLY A 137 15.01 2.62 2.25
C GLY A 137 16.36 1.92 2.11
N ASP A 138 16.99 1.64 3.25
CA ASP A 138 18.25 0.89 3.47
C ASP A 138 18.26 -0.54 2.86
N LYS A 139 17.08 -1.01 2.43
CA LYS A 139 16.88 -2.29 1.75
C LYS A 139 17.10 -2.17 0.24
N LEU A 140 16.97 -0.98 -0.33
CA LEU A 140 17.27 -0.74 -1.74
C LEU A 140 18.77 -0.88 -1.97
N ILE A 141 19.14 -1.73 -2.92
CA ILE A 141 20.53 -1.91 -3.32
C ILE A 141 20.74 -1.42 -4.77
N PRO A 142 21.93 -0.90 -5.10
CA PRO A 142 22.27 -0.34 -6.42
C PRO A 142 22.48 -1.42 -7.49
N TRP A 143 21.58 -2.40 -7.54
CA TRP A 143 21.57 -3.51 -8.50
C TRP A 143 20.28 -3.48 -9.30
N GLY A 144 20.37 -3.85 -10.58
CA GLY A 144 19.24 -4.22 -11.42
C GLY A 144 19.38 -5.67 -11.85
N ILE A 145 18.33 -6.47 -11.72
CA ILE A 145 18.29 -7.82 -12.28
C ILE A 145 17.62 -7.72 -13.66
N ILE A 146 18.22 -8.36 -14.66
CA ILE A 146 17.68 -8.31 -16.02
C ILE A 146 16.34 -9.06 -16.07
N ASP A 147 15.30 -8.35 -16.50
CA ASP A 147 13.97 -8.90 -16.72
C ASP A 147 13.91 -9.62 -18.08
N CYS A 148 14.03 -10.95 -18.04
CA CYS A 148 14.22 -11.78 -19.23
C CYS A 148 12.94 -12.00 -20.08
N LEU A 149 11.84 -11.28 -19.84
CA LEU A 149 10.60 -11.38 -20.63
C LEU A 149 10.69 -10.70 -22.03
N SER A 150 11.88 -10.26 -22.44
CA SER A 150 12.07 -9.63 -23.76
C SER A 150 12.03 -10.65 -24.91
N PRO A 151 11.30 -10.38 -26.01
CA PRO A 151 11.16 -11.29 -27.15
C PRO A 151 12.46 -11.52 -27.96
N GLU A 152 13.56 -10.83 -27.65
CA GLU A 152 14.82 -10.92 -28.41
C GLU A 152 15.81 -12.00 -27.91
N GLY A 153 15.44 -12.74 -26.85
CA GLY A 153 16.28 -13.80 -26.29
C GLY A 153 17.35 -13.27 -25.33
N GLY A 154 17.09 -13.42 -24.02
CA GLY A 154 18.04 -13.08 -22.96
C GLY A 154 19.28 -13.99 -22.92
N PRO A 155 20.27 -13.70 -22.06
CA PRO A 155 21.42 -14.59 -21.84
C PRO A 155 20.98 -16.01 -21.42
N ALA A 156 21.80 -17.03 -21.69
CA ALA A 156 21.48 -18.45 -21.42
C ALA A 156 21.20 -18.78 -19.93
N SER A 157 21.50 -17.85 -19.02
CA SER A 157 21.20 -17.89 -17.58
C SER A 157 19.78 -17.42 -17.22
N CYS A 158 18.98 -16.97 -18.19
CA CYS A 158 17.59 -16.56 -18.02
C CYS A 158 16.65 -17.78 -18.02
N ALA A 159 16.51 -18.43 -16.86
CA ALA A 159 15.28 -19.17 -16.56
C ALA A 159 14.17 -18.16 -16.20
N SER A 160 12.91 -18.50 -16.45
CA SER A 160 11.75 -17.76 -15.91
C SER A 160 12.00 -17.52 -14.42
N LEU A 161 12.15 -16.25 -14.03
CA LEU A 161 12.28 -15.86 -12.65
C LEU A 161 10.88 -16.03 -12.06
N SER A 162 10.72 -17.07 -11.26
CA SER A 162 9.53 -17.34 -10.48
C SER A 162 9.82 -17.03 -9.02
N GLY A 163 8.80 -16.60 -8.28
CA GLY A 163 8.98 -16.33 -6.86
C GLY A 163 9.25 -17.62 -6.07
N GLY A 164 10.12 -17.52 -5.06
CA GLY A 164 10.56 -18.65 -4.23
C GLY A 164 11.75 -19.42 -4.83
N GLN A 165 12.24 -18.99 -6.00
CA GLN A 165 13.37 -19.61 -6.67
C GLN A 165 14.70 -19.12 -6.09
N GLU A 166 15.62 -20.05 -5.84
CA GLU A 166 17.03 -19.73 -5.63
C GLU A 166 17.65 -19.25 -6.94
N ILE A 167 18.22 -18.05 -6.90
CA ILE A 167 18.86 -17.44 -8.05
C ILE A 167 20.33 -17.15 -7.74
N ALA A 168 21.18 -17.51 -8.70
CA ALA A 168 22.55 -17.07 -8.73
C ALA A 168 22.63 -15.80 -9.55
N LEU A 169 23.14 -14.73 -8.95
CA LEU A 169 23.32 -13.43 -9.55
C LEU A 169 24.81 -13.23 -9.86
N SER A 170 25.11 -12.79 -11.08
CA SER A 170 26.46 -12.47 -11.50
C SER A 170 26.48 -11.26 -12.43
N PHE A 171 27.43 -10.36 -12.23
CA PHE A 171 27.73 -9.34 -13.23
C PHE A 171 28.36 -9.99 -14.46
N GLY A 172 28.04 -9.48 -15.65
CA GLY A 172 28.66 -9.95 -16.89
C GLY A 172 30.17 -9.70 -16.91
N SER A 173 30.92 -10.55 -17.60
CA SER A 173 32.31 -10.33 -17.97
C SER A 173 32.40 -9.93 -19.45
N THR A 174 33.61 -9.65 -19.93
CA THR A 174 33.88 -9.44 -21.36
C THR A 174 33.56 -10.66 -22.21
N GLU A 175 33.55 -11.86 -21.62
CA GLU A 175 33.35 -13.14 -22.32
C GLU A 175 31.95 -13.72 -22.11
N GLN A 176 31.24 -13.35 -21.03
CA GLN A 176 29.93 -13.91 -20.69
C GLN A 176 28.95 -12.85 -20.19
N ARG A 177 27.70 -12.97 -20.64
CA ARG A 177 26.59 -12.12 -20.18
C ARG A 177 26.08 -12.60 -18.82
N GLY A 178 26.13 -11.72 -17.83
CA GLY A 178 25.53 -11.94 -16.51
C GLY A 178 24.06 -11.49 -16.46
N ASN A 179 23.36 -11.82 -15.39
CA ASN A 179 21.96 -11.45 -15.12
C ASN A 179 21.83 -10.27 -14.13
N LEU A 180 22.94 -9.77 -13.60
CA LEU A 180 23.01 -8.65 -12.66
C LEU A 180 23.71 -7.45 -13.32
N VAL A 181 23.15 -6.26 -13.13
CA VAL A 181 23.71 -4.99 -13.61
C VAL A 181 23.81 -4.01 -12.45
N GLY A 182 24.90 -3.24 -12.39
CA GLY A 182 25.02 -2.15 -11.42
C GLY A 182 24.22 -0.96 -11.93
N VAL A 183 23.35 -0.39 -11.11
CA VAL A 183 22.51 0.76 -11.48
C VAL A 183 22.73 1.91 -10.51
N GLY A 184 22.77 3.12 -11.04
CA GLY A 184 22.58 4.34 -10.27
C GLY A 184 21.14 4.44 -9.78
N LEU A 185 20.95 5.08 -8.63
CA LEU A 185 19.64 5.32 -8.03
C LEU A 185 19.08 6.65 -8.57
N PRO A 186 17.76 6.80 -8.81
CA PRO A 186 17.20 7.94 -9.53
C PRO A 186 17.47 9.28 -8.82
N ALA A 187 17.41 10.38 -9.59
CA ALA A 187 17.83 11.72 -9.19
C ALA A 187 16.88 12.49 -8.28
N GLU A 188 15.83 11.87 -7.76
CA GLU A 188 14.83 12.56 -6.97
C GLU A 188 15.14 12.44 -5.47
N GLY A 189 15.17 13.59 -4.78
CA GLY A 189 15.37 13.66 -3.33
C GLY A 189 16.84 13.53 -2.87
N SER A 190 17.05 12.74 -1.80
CA SER A 190 18.34 12.52 -1.13
C SER A 190 19.22 11.44 -1.76
N CYS A 191 18.86 10.96 -2.96
CA CYS A 191 19.59 9.90 -3.64
C CYS A 191 20.93 10.41 -4.19
N PRO A 192 22.07 9.88 -3.73
CA PRO A 192 23.36 10.50 -4.00
C PRO A 192 23.90 10.28 -5.42
N ASP A 193 23.42 9.26 -6.15
CA ASP A 193 24.11 8.79 -7.36
C ASP A 193 23.21 8.57 -8.60
N PRO A 194 22.58 9.64 -9.15
CA PRO A 194 21.71 9.58 -10.33
C PRO A 194 22.38 9.31 -11.67
N SER A 195 23.69 9.51 -11.74
CA SER A 195 24.45 9.45 -12.98
C SER A 195 25.05 8.07 -13.26
N GLY A 196 24.87 7.10 -12.35
CA GLY A 196 25.63 5.84 -12.39
C GLY A 196 27.14 6.04 -12.15
N VAL A 197 27.53 7.19 -11.59
CA VAL A 197 28.90 7.49 -11.17
C VAL A 197 28.91 7.61 -9.66
N ILE A 198 29.34 6.54 -8.99
CA ILE A 198 29.41 6.52 -7.53
C ILE A 198 30.80 6.96 -7.10
N SER A 199 30.89 8.13 -6.48
CA SER A 199 32.15 8.66 -5.96
C SER A 199 32.37 8.24 -4.51
N GLY A 200 33.58 7.81 -4.16
CA GLY A 200 33.92 7.40 -2.80
C GLY A 200 33.32 6.04 -2.40
N THR A 201 32.84 5.92 -1.16
CA THR A 201 32.33 4.68 -0.54
C THR A 201 30.82 4.50 -0.67
N GLY A 202 30.13 5.36 -1.44
CA GLY A 202 28.66 5.36 -1.51
C GLY A 202 28.09 4.01 -1.92
N TYR A 203 28.71 3.33 -2.89
CA TYR A 203 28.26 2.03 -3.38
C TYR A 203 28.33 0.98 -2.28
N GLU A 204 29.45 0.94 -1.55
CA GLU A 204 29.66 0.02 -0.45
C GLU A 204 28.78 0.33 0.77
N GLU A 205 28.46 1.61 1.01
CA GLU A 205 27.56 2.05 2.07
C GLU A 205 26.11 1.57 1.83
N PHE A 206 25.60 1.71 0.60
CA PHE A 206 24.28 1.15 0.26
C PHE A 206 24.27 -0.37 0.34
N LEU A 207 25.31 -1.04 -0.19
CA LEU A 207 25.43 -2.50 -0.11
C LEU A 207 25.59 -3.02 1.32
N SER A 208 26.09 -2.22 2.26
CA SER A 208 26.17 -2.59 3.68
C SER A 208 24.92 -2.23 4.48
N GLY A 209 23.88 -1.66 3.85
CA GLY A 209 22.63 -1.28 4.49
C GLY A 209 22.69 0.05 5.24
N ARG A 210 23.62 0.93 4.84
CA ARG A 210 23.84 2.26 5.44
C ARG A 210 23.49 3.40 4.48
N GLY A 211 22.79 3.08 3.39
CA GLY A 211 22.33 4.04 2.38
C GLY A 211 21.15 4.89 2.87
N LEU A 212 20.79 5.91 2.10
CA LEU A 212 19.60 6.73 2.35
C LEU A 212 18.40 6.17 1.58
N ALA A 213 17.19 6.44 2.08
CA ALA A 213 15.97 6.05 1.39
C ALA A 213 15.85 6.71 0.00
N CYS A 214 15.52 5.89 -0.99
CA CYS A 214 15.35 6.26 -2.38
C CYS A 214 14.06 5.66 -2.93
N GLU A 215 13.26 6.49 -3.59
CA GLU A 215 12.05 6.04 -4.27
C GLU A 215 12.41 5.60 -5.69
N ILE A 216 12.14 4.33 -6.01
CA ILE A 216 12.21 3.81 -7.38
C ILE A 216 10.84 3.25 -7.71
N GLY A 217 10.26 3.69 -8.83
CA GLY A 217 8.98 3.21 -9.34
C GLY A 217 9.12 2.45 -10.64
N LYS A 218 8.07 1.72 -11.01
CA LYS A 218 7.91 1.17 -12.36
C LYS A 218 7.99 2.29 -13.40
N GLY A 219 8.70 2.06 -14.48
CA GLY A 219 8.91 3.05 -15.54
C GLY A 219 10.00 4.07 -15.26
N ALA A 220 10.63 4.03 -14.07
CA ALA A 220 11.81 4.85 -13.80
C ALA A 220 12.94 4.50 -14.79
N SER A 221 13.64 5.54 -15.27
CA SER A 221 14.84 5.38 -16.09
C SER A 221 16.05 5.50 -15.17
N LEU A 222 16.83 4.42 -15.08
CA LEU A 222 18.07 4.35 -14.31
C LEU A 222 19.27 4.35 -15.26
N THR A 223 20.42 4.78 -14.76
CA THR A 223 21.68 4.77 -15.52
C THR A 223 22.55 3.65 -14.99
N THR A 224 23.07 2.77 -15.86
CA THR A 224 24.01 1.73 -15.43
C THR A 224 25.33 2.33 -14.96
N LEU A 225 26.03 1.63 -14.07
CA LEU A 225 27.37 2.05 -13.65
C LEU A 225 28.32 2.08 -14.85
N SER A 226 29.10 3.16 -14.96
CA SER A 226 30.08 3.32 -16.04
C SER A 226 31.39 2.55 -15.78
N GLU A 227 31.63 2.09 -14.55
CA GLU A 227 32.84 1.32 -14.22
C GLU A 227 32.84 -0.08 -14.85
N PRO A 228 34.01 -0.64 -15.19
CA PRO A 228 34.12 -2.02 -15.66
C PRO A 228 33.54 -3.01 -14.64
N ALA A 229 32.87 -4.06 -15.13
CA ALA A 229 32.19 -5.04 -14.27
C ALA A 229 33.10 -5.68 -13.22
N GLU A 230 34.38 -5.93 -13.54
CA GLU A 230 35.38 -6.47 -12.59
C GLU A 230 35.61 -5.55 -11.38
N VAL A 231 35.61 -4.24 -11.60
CA VAL A 231 35.78 -3.23 -10.53
C VAL A 231 34.55 -3.21 -9.63
N VAL A 232 33.36 -3.23 -10.23
CA VAL A 232 32.09 -3.29 -9.52
C VAL A 232 32.00 -4.60 -8.70
N GLN A 233 32.35 -5.74 -9.29
CA GLN A 233 32.40 -7.04 -8.63
C GLN A 233 33.29 -7.03 -7.39
N ALA A 234 34.51 -6.48 -7.49
CA ALA A 234 35.46 -6.44 -6.38
C ALA A 234 34.94 -5.63 -5.18
N ARG A 235 34.33 -4.47 -5.43
CA ARG A 235 33.72 -3.64 -4.37
C ARG A 235 32.49 -4.31 -3.76
N THR A 236 31.70 -4.97 -4.61
CA THR A 236 30.48 -5.67 -4.20
C THR A 236 30.77 -6.77 -3.19
N ALA A 237 31.74 -7.66 -3.48
CA ALA A 237 32.03 -8.79 -2.61
C ALA A 237 32.45 -8.38 -1.19
N ALA A 238 33.26 -7.33 -1.07
CA ALA A 238 33.71 -6.82 0.22
C ALA A 238 32.57 -6.17 1.03
N ALA A 239 31.73 -5.35 0.38
CA ALA A 239 30.62 -4.68 1.04
C ALA A 239 29.51 -5.67 1.46
N LEU A 240 29.17 -6.61 0.58
CA LEU A 240 28.12 -7.59 0.83
C LEU A 240 28.47 -8.55 1.97
N GLY A 241 29.74 -8.91 2.12
CA GLY A 241 30.21 -9.72 3.25
C GLY A 241 29.91 -9.09 4.61
N SER A 242 29.96 -7.75 4.70
CA SER A 242 29.62 -7.05 5.94
C SER A 242 28.11 -7.07 6.26
N ARG A 243 27.26 -7.04 5.22
CA ARG A 243 25.80 -7.13 5.35
C ARG A 243 25.35 -8.54 5.73
N LEU A 244 25.89 -9.55 5.04
CA LEU A 244 25.59 -10.97 5.27
C LEU A 244 25.94 -11.42 6.70
N ALA A 245 26.93 -10.78 7.34
CA ALA A 245 27.30 -11.07 8.72
C ALA A 245 26.21 -10.70 9.74
N GLY A 246 25.26 -9.83 9.38
CA GLY A 246 24.17 -9.37 10.23
C GLY A 246 22.83 -10.07 9.99
N CYS A 247 22.76 -11.02 9.06
CA CYS A 247 21.49 -11.62 8.65
C CYS A 247 20.98 -12.66 9.63
N SER A 248 19.65 -12.72 9.76
CA SER A 248 18.98 -13.88 10.34
C SER A 248 19.03 -15.04 9.35
N SER A 249 18.47 -16.19 9.70
CA SER A 249 18.31 -17.28 8.72
C SER A 249 17.03 -17.07 7.88
N PHE A 250 17.04 -17.52 6.61
CA PHE A 250 15.88 -17.35 5.71
C PHE A 250 14.56 -17.77 6.36
N GLY A 251 14.50 -18.93 7.03
CA GLY A 251 13.28 -19.43 7.66
C GLY A 251 12.84 -18.70 8.95
N GLN A 252 13.67 -17.81 9.51
CA GLN A 252 13.27 -16.90 10.60
C GLN A 252 12.65 -15.62 10.06
N THR A 253 13.07 -15.21 8.87
CA THR A 253 12.70 -13.92 8.27
C THR A 253 11.56 -14.09 7.28
N VAL A 254 11.53 -15.19 6.55
CA VAL A 254 10.59 -15.46 5.48
C VAL A 254 10.05 -16.87 5.65
N SER A 255 8.74 -16.97 5.77
CA SER A 255 8.02 -18.23 5.64
C SER A 255 7.28 -18.23 4.31
N ILE A 256 7.17 -19.37 3.65
CA ILE A 256 6.38 -19.50 2.43
C ILE A 256 5.24 -20.46 2.76
N ASP A 257 4.00 -20.05 2.52
CA ASP A 257 2.85 -20.90 2.75
C ASP A 257 2.60 -21.89 1.60
N ASP A 258 1.70 -22.84 1.83
CA ASP A 258 1.34 -23.87 0.83
C ASP A 258 0.72 -23.30 -0.46
N SER A 259 0.31 -22.02 -0.45
CA SER A 259 -0.19 -21.29 -1.62
C SER A 259 0.89 -20.52 -2.38
N GLY A 260 2.14 -20.59 -1.92
CA GLY A 260 3.27 -19.89 -2.54
C GLY A 260 3.31 -18.40 -2.22
N PHE A 261 2.67 -17.94 -1.14
CA PHE A 261 2.89 -16.58 -0.67
C PHE A 261 4.07 -16.54 0.31
N ALA A 262 4.99 -15.61 0.08
CA ALA A 262 6.06 -15.33 1.01
C ALA A 262 5.56 -14.37 2.10
N HIS A 263 5.68 -14.79 3.34
CA HIS A 263 5.35 -14.13 4.59
C HIS A 263 6.66 -13.69 5.24
N VAL A 264 7.00 -12.42 5.11
CA VAL A 264 8.23 -11.85 5.66
C VAL A 264 8.00 -11.38 7.08
N GLY A 265 8.40 -12.16 8.09
CA GLY A 265 8.22 -11.92 9.52
C GLY A 265 9.21 -10.94 10.17
N ASP A 266 10.32 -10.60 9.49
CA ASP A 266 11.30 -9.61 9.95
C ASP A 266 11.71 -8.71 8.77
N LEU A 267 11.06 -7.56 8.65
CA LEU A 267 11.36 -6.56 7.62
C LEU A 267 12.71 -5.86 7.85
N ASP A 268 13.24 -5.91 9.08
CA ASP A 268 14.49 -5.27 9.47
C ASP A 268 15.71 -6.16 9.21
N ASP A 269 15.52 -7.44 8.84
CA ASP A 269 16.62 -8.32 8.45
C ASP A 269 17.46 -7.69 7.32
N PRO A 270 18.77 -7.47 7.52
CA PRO A 270 19.61 -6.85 6.52
C PRO A 270 19.68 -7.66 5.21
N CYS A 271 19.46 -8.97 5.22
CA CYS A 271 19.44 -9.79 4.01
C CYS A 271 18.20 -9.59 3.15
N LEU A 272 17.14 -8.98 3.69
CA LEU A 272 16.00 -8.55 2.89
C LEU A 272 16.39 -7.29 2.10
N VAL A 273 16.30 -7.34 0.78
CA VAL A 273 16.66 -6.21 -0.10
C VAL A 273 15.62 -6.00 -1.19
N ALA A 274 15.44 -4.75 -1.60
CA ALA A 274 14.62 -4.36 -2.74
C ALA A 274 15.51 -4.16 -3.96
N VAL A 275 15.15 -4.81 -5.07
CA VAL A 275 15.94 -4.79 -6.31
C VAL A 275 15.00 -4.51 -7.50
N PRO A 276 15.29 -3.48 -8.33
CA PRO A 276 14.57 -3.32 -9.58
C PRO A 276 14.87 -4.46 -10.56
N LEU A 277 13.81 -4.96 -11.20
CA LEU A 277 13.93 -5.70 -12.45
C LEU A 277 13.95 -4.67 -13.59
N VAL A 278 14.94 -4.79 -14.46
CA VAL A 278 15.21 -3.82 -15.52
C VAL A 278 15.15 -4.47 -16.88
N ALA A 279 14.68 -3.72 -17.89
CA ALA A 279 14.78 -4.17 -19.27
C ALA A 279 16.25 -4.44 -19.64
N ASP A 280 16.48 -5.49 -20.43
CA ASP A 280 17.82 -5.85 -20.89
C ASP A 280 18.44 -4.68 -21.69
N PRO A 281 19.53 -4.06 -21.21
CA PRO A 281 20.19 -2.98 -21.94
C PRO A 281 20.95 -3.46 -23.19
N GLY A 282 21.07 -4.76 -23.40
CA GLY A 282 21.92 -5.34 -24.44
C GLY A 282 23.38 -5.50 -23.99
N PRO A 283 24.33 -5.67 -24.93
CA PRO A 283 25.75 -5.76 -24.59
C PRO A 283 26.26 -4.42 -24.05
N ALA A 284 26.87 -4.44 -22.86
CA ALA A 284 27.53 -3.28 -22.28
C ALA A 284 28.87 -3.03 -22.97
N GLU A 285 29.10 -1.80 -23.45
CA GLU A 285 30.44 -1.36 -23.85
C GLU A 285 31.23 -0.96 -22.60
N PRO A 286 32.47 -1.45 -22.40
CA PRO A 286 33.26 -1.10 -21.23
C PRO A 286 33.45 0.41 -21.09
N GLY A 287 33.12 0.98 -19.92
CA GLY A 287 33.27 2.41 -19.67
C GLY A 287 32.09 3.28 -20.11
N VAL A 288 31.04 2.70 -20.71
CA VAL A 288 29.89 3.44 -21.24
C VAL A 288 28.64 3.13 -20.42
N ALA A 289 28.11 4.14 -19.75
CA ALA A 289 26.82 4.04 -19.06
C ALA A 289 25.67 3.95 -20.08
N GLN A 290 24.67 3.12 -19.78
CA GLN A 290 23.48 2.89 -20.60
C GLN A 290 22.24 3.22 -19.77
N GLN A 291 21.15 3.64 -20.43
CA GLN A 291 19.86 3.81 -19.75
C GLN A 291 19.11 2.49 -19.72
N VAL A 292 18.57 2.14 -18.55
CA VAL A 292 17.72 0.98 -18.33
C VAL A 292 16.40 1.40 -17.71
N THR A 293 15.30 0.83 -18.19
CA THR A 293 13.97 1.11 -17.65
C THR A 293 13.60 0.05 -16.63
N VAL A 294 13.10 0.48 -15.47
CA VAL A 294 12.56 -0.41 -14.44
C VAL A 294 11.23 -0.97 -14.92
N THR A 295 11.16 -2.28 -15.11
CA THR A 295 9.94 -2.97 -15.54
C THR A 295 9.04 -3.29 -14.34
N ARG A 296 9.66 -3.63 -13.20
CA ARG A 296 9.01 -3.97 -11.91
C ARG A 296 10.06 -3.93 -10.80
N LEU A 297 9.63 -3.93 -9.55
CA LEU A 297 10.52 -4.14 -8.40
C LEU A 297 10.30 -5.54 -7.84
N ALA A 298 11.32 -6.11 -7.23
CA ALA A 298 11.24 -7.38 -6.52
C ALA A 298 11.90 -7.25 -5.15
N LEU A 299 11.44 -8.07 -4.21
CA LEU A 299 12.11 -8.31 -2.95
C LEU A 299 13.03 -9.52 -3.14
N LEU A 300 14.24 -9.46 -2.59
CA LEU A 300 15.22 -10.54 -2.65
C LEU A 300 15.72 -10.79 -1.24
N TYR A 301 15.86 -12.05 -0.87
CA TYR A 301 16.56 -12.43 0.35
C TYR A 301 17.95 -12.94 0.00
N LEU A 302 18.99 -12.25 0.47
CA LEU A 302 20.37 -12.65 0.23
C LEU A 302 20.73 -13.85 1.11
N THR A 303 21.25 -14.93 0.52
CA THR A 303 21.60 -16.14 1.26
C THR A 303 23.10 -16.33 1.44
N GLY A 304 23.90 -15.79 0.51
CA GLY A 304 25.34 -15.88 0.63
C GLY A 304 26.11 -15.41 -0.59
N THR A 305 27.42 -15.66 -0.54
CA THR A 305 28.33 -15.57 -1.67
C THR A 305 29.00 -16.91 -1.87
N GLY A 306 28.98 -17.41 -3.11
CA GLY A 306 29.51 -18.72 -3.47
C GLY A 306 30.81 -18.61 -4.26
N PRO A 307 31.75 -19.57 -4.12
CA PRO A 307 32.85 -19.69 -5.06
C PRO A 307 32.34 -20.16 -6.43
N VAL A 308 32.89 -19.55 -7.48
CA VAL A 308 32.79 -19.88 -8.92
C VAL A 308 32.07 -21.20 -9.24
N GLY A 309 30.82 -21.10 -9.66
CA GLY A 309 30.10 -22.15 -10.37
C GLY A 309 30.53 -22.12 -11.83
N THR A 310 30.89 -23.28 -12.38
CA THR A 310 31.49 -23.46 -13.70
C THR A 310 30.63 -22.92 -14.84
N VAL A 311 30.87 -21.67 -15.24
CA VAL A 311 30.90 -21.28 -16.65
C VAL A 311 32.11 -20.37 -16.81
N ASP A 312 33.27 -20.96 -17.09
CA ASP A 312 34.55 -20.34 -17.52
C ASP A 312 34.79 -18.85 -17.16
N GLY A 313 35.07 -18.57 -15.89
CA GLY A 313 35.58 -17.28 -15.43
C GLY A 313 35.57 -17.12 -13.91
N SER A 314 36.54 -16.42 -13.34
CA SER A 314 36.62 -16.13 -11.90
C SER A 314 35.73 -14.95 -11.51
N ALA A 315 34.43 -15.02 -11.80
CA ALA A 315 33.46 -14.02 -11.36
C ALA A 315 32.80 -14.46 -10.03
N PRO A 316 32.62 -13.56 -9.05
CA PRO A 316 31.88 -13.87 -7.83
C PRO A 316 30.40 -14.15 -8.15
N LEU A 317 29.85 -15.20 -7.52
CA LEU A 317 28.42 -15.50 -7.55
C LEU A 317 27.78 -15.03 -6.26
N TYR A 318 26.66 -14.33 -6.39
CA TYR A 318 25.82 -13.92 -5.28
C TYR A 318 24.57 -14.80 -5.29
N GLU A 319 24.21 -15.33 -4.12
CA GLU A 319 23.07 -16.22 -3.99
C GLU A 319 21.96 -15.51 -3.24
N GLY A 320 20.72 -15.69 -3.71
CA GLY A 320 19.55 -15.20 -3.02
C GLY A 320 18.28 -15.91 -3.46
N VAL A 321 17.23 -15.76 -2.66
CA VAL A 321 15.89 -16.25 -2.95
C VAL A 321 15.05 -15.09 -3.44
N LEU A 322 14.57 -15.17 -4.68
CA LEU A 322 13.71 -14.13 -5.25
C LEU A 322 12.31 -14.22 -4.65
N LEU A 323 11.92 -13.18 -3.91
CA LEU A 323 10.58 -13.03 -3.34
C LEU A 323 9.81 -12.11 -4.28
N GLN A 324 9.45 -12.64 -5.45
CA GLN A 324 8.79 -11.88 -6.51
C GLN A 324 7.46 -11.33 -6.03
N GLY A 325 7.25 -10.02 -6.12
CA GLY A 325 5.95 -9.38 -5.93
C GLY A 325 5.93 -8.04 -6.64
N LEU A 326 4.78 -7.69 -7.21
CA LEU A 326 4.61 -6.48 -8.00
C LEU A 326 4.44 -5.28 -7.05
N LEU A 327 5.46 -4.44 -6.97
CA LEU A 327 5.40 -3.15 -6.29
C LEU A 327 5.18 -2.07 -7.34
N SER A 328 3.97 -1.49 -7.37
CA SER A 328 3.65 -0.37 -8.24
C SER A 328 3.66 0.92 -7.44
N ALA A 329 4.51 1.87 -7.85
CA ALA A 329 4.55 3.23 -7.29
C ALA A 329 3.89 4.21 -8.27
N GLU A 330 2.64 3.95 -8.68
CA GLU A 330 1.85 4.93 -9.41
C GLU A 330 1.01 5.74 -8.42
N ALA A 331 1.35 7.03 -8.28
CA ALA A 331 0.51 8.01 -7.60
C ALA A 331 -0.80 8.21 -8.37
N GLY A 332 -1.78 7.33 -8.17
CA GLY A 332 -3.10 7.45 -8.80
C GLY A 332 -3.88 6.15 -9.06
N GLY A 333 -3.34 4.98 -8.72
CA GLY A 333 -4.05 3.70 -8.88
C GLY A 333 -3.74 2.79 -7.69
N GLY A 334 -4.77 2.16 -7.14
CA GLY A 334 -4.69 1.40 -5.88
C GLY A 334 -3.64 0.28 -5.84
N GLU A 335 -3.32 -0.07 -4.59
CA GLU A 335 -2.51 -1.20 -4.11
C GLU A 335 -0.98 -1.00 -4.14
N ALA A 336 -0.44 -0.60 -2.97
CA ALA A 336 0.91 -0.96 -2.53
C ALA A 336 0.80 -2.06 -1.46
N PRO A 337 1.63 -3.11 -1.50
CA PRO A 337 1.47 -4.30 -0.68
C PRO A 337 2.27 -4.19 0.61
N CYS A 338 1.59 -4.28 1.74
CA CYS A 338 1.81 -5.29 2.77
C CYS A 338 0.97 -4.89 3.99
N GLU A 339 0.26 -5.88 4.54
CA GLU A 339 -0.66 -5.70 5.65
C GLU A 339 -0.45 -6.84 6.66
N SER A 340 0.12 -6.56 7.84
CA SER A 340 -0.23 -7.25 9.09
C SER A 340 0.63 -6.81 10.29
N GLY A 341 -0.04 -6.61 11.42
CA GLY A 341 0.51 -6.29 12.75
C GLY A 341 1.26 -7.41 13.47
N ASP A 342 1.55 -8.53 12.81
CA ASP A 342 2.42 -9.61 13.34
C ASP A 342 3.85 -9.57 12.77
N GLY A 343 4.20 -8.50 12.04
CA GLY A 343 5.51 -8.36 11.39
C GLY A 343 5.63 -9.12 10.07
N VAL A 344 4.52 -9.65 9.53
CA VAL A 344 4.49 -10.52 8.34
C VAL A 344 4.04 -9.75 7.08
N CYS A 345 4.91 -9.60 6.08
CA CYS A 345 4.59 -9.00 4.77
C CYS A 345 4.35 -10.09 3.71
N VAL A 346 3.17 -10.05 3.07
CA VAL A 346 2.72 -11.04 2.10
C VAL A 346 3.06 -10.58 0.67
N VAL A 347 4.01 -11.27 0.04
CA VAL A 347 4.47 -10.96 -1.32
C VAL A 347 3.98 -12.06 -2.27
N LYS A 348 3.18 -11.68 -3.27
CA LYS A 348 2.64 -12.62 -4.27
C LYS A 348 3.73 -13.05 -5.25
N LEU A 349 4.32 -14.22 -5.00
CA LEU A 349 5.19 -14.95 -5.94
C LEU A 349 4.36 -15.30 -7.18
N THR A 350 4.53 -14.58 -8.29
CA THR A 350 3.97 -15.02 -9.58
C THR A 350 5.02 -15.79 -10.38
N GLU A 351 4.57 -16.72 -11.22
CA GLU A 351 5.35 -17.27 -12.34
C GLU A 351 5.71 -16.19 -13.38
#